data_AF-A0A961J262-F1
#
_entry.id   AF-A0A961J262-F1
#
_cell.length_a   1.000
_cell.length_b   1.000
_cell.length_c   1.000
_cell.angle_alpha   90.00
_cell.angle_beta   90.00
_cell.angle_gamma   90.00
#
_symmetry.space_group_name_H-M   'P 1'
#
loop_
_entity.id
_entity.type
_entity.pdbx_description
1 polymer ?
#
loop_
_entity_poly.entity_id
_entity_poly.type
_entity_poly.pdbx_seq_one_letter_code
_entity_poly.pdbx_strand_id
1 'polypeptide(L)' 'DEPIQWDWIVRSCDSQNQNCSTRAQVFGSLTPWPATILSDSGQQIPLPPSDIPLRTFIRATALEYGDYQGAMAHSEWFRY' A
#
# COMPACT_ATOMS: atom_id res chain seq x y z
N ASP A 1 -6.64 18.60 -23.23
CA ASP A 1 -6.76 17.82 -21.98
C ASP A 1 -5.39 17.50 -21.44
N GLU A 2 -5.15 17.85 -20.18
CA GLU A 2 -3.92 17.44 -19.50
C GLU A 2 -4.01 15.96 -19.12
N PRO A 3 -2.89 15.21 -19.17
CA PRO A 3 -2.87 13.80 -18.79
C PRO A 3 -3.21 13.64 -17.30
N ILE A 4 -3.95 12.59 -16.97
CA ILE A 4 -4.26 12.24 -15.58
C ILE A 4 -2.95 11.94 -14.85
N GLN A 5 -2.74 12.63 -13.73
CA GLN A 5 -1.61 12.43 -12.84
C GLN A 5 -2.04 11.72 -11.55
N TRP A 6 -1.13 10.93 -11.00
CA TRP A 6 -1.34 10.13 -9.80
C TRP A 6 -0.35 10.50 -8.71
N ASP A 7 -0.88 10.78 -7.54
CA ASP A 7 -0.13 10.98 -6.31
C ASP A 7 -0.46 9.85 -5.34
N TRP A 8 0.57 9.19 -4.81
CA TRP A 8 0.38 8.11 -3.86
C TRP A 8 1.56 8.00 -2.88
N ILE A 9 1.24 7.55 -1.67
CA ILE A 9 2.20 7.38 -0.58
C ILE A 9 1.89 6.06 0.11
N VAL A 10 2.92 5.24 0.31
CA VAL A 10 2.89 4.01 1.08
C VAL A 10 3.70 4.22 2.35
N ARG A 11 3.07 3.94 3.49
CA ARG A 11 3.71 4.01 4.81
C ARG A 11 3.64 2.66 5.48
N SER A 12 4.74 2.30 6.14
CA SER A 12 4.83 1.16 7.06
C SER A 12 4.76 1.73 8.46
N CYS A 13 3.87 1.21 9.31
CA CYS A 13 3.66 1.67 10.67
C CYS A 13 3.85 0.52 11.66
N ASP A 14 4.20 0.85 12.90
CA ASP A 14 4.14 -0.12 14.00
C ASP A 14 2.69 -0.59 14.27
N SER A 15 2.56 -1.63 15.09
CA SER A 15 1.26 -2.24 15.43
C SER A 15 0.27 -1.30 16.12
N GLN A 16 0.73 -0.13 16.60
CA GLN A 16 -0.09 0.88 17.24
C GLN A 16 -0.38 2.07 16.32
N ASN A 17 0.10 2.05 15.07
CA ASN A 17 0.08 3.18 14.13
C ASN A 17 0.72 4.46 14.69
N GLN A 18 1.66 4.35 15.63
CA GLN A 18 2.30 5.51 16.27
C GLN A 18 3.58 5.91 15.54
N ASN A 19 4.40 4.92 15.16
CA ASN A 19 5.64 5.15 14.43
C ASN A 19 5.48 4.68 12.98
N CYS A 20 5.35 5.64 12.06
CA CYS A 20 5.23 5.37 10.64
C CYS A 20 6.45 5.88 9.86
N SER A 21 6.93 5.09 8.92
CA SER A 21 7.96 5.47 7.96
C SER A 21 7.41 5.43 6.53
N THR A 22 7.77 6.42 5.72
CA THR A 22 7.43 6.40 4.29
C THR A 22 8.30 5.37 3.58
N ARG A 23 7.67 4.39 2.92
CA ARG A 23 8.36 3.36 2.14
C ARG A 23 8.45 3.71 0.67
N ALA A 24 7.40 4.34 0.16
CA ALA A 24 7.37 4.83 -1.22
C ALA A 24 6.45 6.05 -1.31
N GLN A 25 6.82 7.00 -2.14
CA GLN A 25 6.00 8.16 -2.46
C GLN A 25 6.26 8.56 -3.90
N VAL A 26 5.21 8.90 -4.63
CA VAL A 26 5.31 9.47 -5.97
C VAL A 26 4.28 10.59 -6.09
N PHE A 27 4.70 11.67 -6.75
CA PHE A 27 3.84 12.80 -7.08
C PHE A 27 3.93 13.05 -8.59
N GLY A 28 2.82 13.36 -9.24
CA GLY A 28 2.75 13.66 -10.67
C GLY A 28 2.99 12.45 -11.58
N SER A 29 2.75 11.23 -11.10
CA SER A 29 2.98 10.02 -11.90
C SER A 29 2.02 9.95 -13.08
N LEU A 30 2.53 9.63 -14.28
CA LEU A 30 1.69 9.33 -15.46
C LEU A 30 1.12 7.91 -15.43
N THR A 31 1.56 7.08 -14.48
CA THR A 31 1.06 5.72 -14.25
C THR A 31 0.39 5.62 -12.87
N PRO A 32 -0.62 4.74 -12.70
CA PRO A 32 -1.23 4.49 -11.39
C PRO A 32 -0.23 3.87 -10.40
N TRP A 33 -0.65 3.69 -9.15
CA TRP A 33 0.13 2.92 -8.17
C TRP A 33 0.42 1.49 -8.67
N PRO A 34 1.54 0.87 -8.28
CA PRO A 34 1.89 -0.48 -8.73
C PRO A 34 0.89 -1.52 -8.23
N ALA A 35 0.79 -2.67 -8.90
CA ALA A 35 -0.10 -3.75 -8.46
C ALA A 35 0.35 -4.41 -7.14
N THR A 36 1.64 -4.33 -6.82
CA THR A 36 2.26 -4.92 -5.63
C THR A 36 3.33 -3.98 -5.06
N ILE A 37 3.58 -4.08 -3.76
CA ILE A 37 4.71 -3.44 -3.07
C ILE A 37 5.50 -4.46 -2.27
N LEU A 38 6.77 -4.17 -2.00
CA LEU A 38 7.56 -4.93 -1.03
C LEU A 38 7.39 -4.31 0.36
N SER A 39 7.00 -5.11 1.34
CA SER A 39 6.96 -4.72 2.74
C SER A 39 8.35 -4.75 3.37
N ASP A 40 8.44 -4.27 4.61
CA ASP A 40 9.69 -4.23 5.36
C ASP A 40 10.24 -5.63 5.67
N SER A 41 9.35 -6.62 5.72
CA SER A 41 9.69 -8.04 5.88
C SER A 41 10.14 -8.70 4.57
N GLY A 42 10.12 -7.99 3.44
CA GLY A 42 10.45 -8.51 2.11
C GLY A 42 9.30 -9.26 1.44
N GLN A 43 8.10 -9.24 2.03
CA GLN A 43 6.90 -9.83 1.41
C GLN A 43 6.37 -8.93 0.29
N GLN A 44 5.95 -9.54 -0.82
CA GLN A 44 5.18 -8.82 -1.83
C GLN A 44 3.72 -8.75 -1.38
N ILE A 45 3.26 -7.55 -1.05
CA ILE A 45 1.87 -7.27 -0.70
C ILE A 45 1.15 -6.78 -1.96
N PRO A 46 0.09 -7.46 -2.43
CA PRO A 46 -0.75 -6.94 -3.51
C PRO A 46 -1.48 -5.69 -3.01
N LEU A 47 -1.39 -4.57 -3.72
CA LEU A 47 -2.16 -3.38 -3.38
C LEU A 47 -3.63 -3.60 -3.73
N PRO A 48 -4.58 -3.00 -2.98
CA PRO A 48 -5.99 -3.15 -3.27
C PRO A 48 -6.27 -2.72 -4.71
N PRO A 49 -7.03 -3.51 -5.49
CA PRO A 49 -7.41 -3.11 -6.83
C PRO A 49 -8.11 -1.75 -6.79
N SER A 50 -7.86 -0.93 -7.80
CA SER A 50 -8.65 0.26 -8.05
C SER A 50 -9.96 -0.17 -8.70
N ASP A 51 -10.98 -0.39 -7.89
CA ASP A 51 -12.29 -0.85 -8.36
C ASP A 51 -13.10 0.28 -9.04
N ILE A 52 -12.59 1.52 -8.98
CA ILE A 52 -13.33 2.70 -9.42
C ILE A 52 -12.51 3.44 -10.48
N PRO A 53 -12.95 3.44 -11.75
CA PRO A 53 -12.37 4.28 -12.78
C PRO A 53 -12.36 5.74 -12.32
N LEU A 54 -11.20 6.39 -12.39
CA LEU A 54 -11.01 7.83 -12.10
C LEU A 54 -11.23 8.26 -10.63
N ARG A 55 -11.46 7.34 -9.68
CA ARG A 55 -11.34 7.64 -8.24
C ARG A 55 -10.16 6.91 -7.65
N THR A 56 -9.16 7.69 -7.28
CA THR A 56 -7.79 7.23 -7.04
C THR A 56 -7.37 7.41 -5.60
N PHE A 57 -8.35 7.60 -4.69
CA PHE A 57 -8.10 7.69 -3.26
C PHE A 57 -8.61 6.40 -2.61
N ILE A 58 -7.71 5.46 -2.39
CA ILE A 58 -7.94 4.35 -1.47
C ILE A 58 -7.17 4.66 -0.21
N ARG A 59 -7.89 4.96 0.88
CA ARG A 59 -7.32 4.85 2.22
C ARG A 59 -7.59 3.43 2.68
N ALA A 60 -6.53 2.71 2.93
CA ALA A 60 -6.61 1.35 3.42
C ALA A 60 -5.42 1.04 4.32
N THR A 61 -5.64 0.11 5.24
CA THR A 61 -4.61 -0.44 6.11
C THR A 61 -4.38 -1.89 5.71
N ALA A 62 -3.14 -2.28 5.48
CA ALA A 62 -2.76 -3.69 5.36
C ALA A 62 -2.40 -4.23 6.74
N LEU A 63 -2.89 -5.43 7.06
CA LEU A 63 -2.38 -6.23 8.16
C LEU A 63 -1.66 -7.45 7.60
N GLU A 64 -0.40 -7.64 8.02
CA GLU A 64 0.40 -8.83 7.74
C GLU A 64 0.24 -9.84 8.91
N TYR A 65 -0.03 -11.09 8.57
CA TYR A 65 -0.17 -12.21 9.50
C TYR A 65 1.01 -13.17 9.27
N GLY A 66 1.71 -13.52 10.34
CA GLY A 66 2.81 -14.47 10.32
C GLY A 66 2.69 -15.54 11.41
N ASP A 67 3.50 -16.58 11.27
CA ASP A 67 3.64 -17.60 12.31
C ASP A 67 4.55 -17.14 13.46
N TYR A 68 4.67 -17.97 14.50
CA TYR A 68 5.52 -17.69 15.65
C TYR A 68 7.03 -17.65 15.32
N GLN A 69 7.43 -18.17 14.15
CA GLN A 69 8.80 -18.15 13.66
C GLN A 69 9.11 -16.88 12.85
N GLY A 70 8.11 -16.01 12.63
CA GLY A 70 8.23 -14.78 11.88
C GLY A 70 8.07 -14.95 10.37
N ALA A 71 7.64 -16.13 9.90
CA ALA A 71 7.31 -16.31 8.50
C ALA A 71 5.93 -15.69 8.21
N MET A 72 5.91 -14.66 7.37
CA MET A 72 4.67 -14.03 6.93
C MET A 72 3.92 -14.94 5.96
N ALA A 73 2.65 -15.22 6.25
CA ALA A 73 1.84 -16.17 5.50
C ALA A 73 0.71 -15.51 4.72
N HIS A 74 0.21 -14.37 5.20
CA HIS A 74 -0.97 -13.72 4.64
C HIS A 74 -0.96 -12.21 4.88
N SER A 75 -1.56 -11.45 3.98
CA SER A 75 -1.79 -10.02 4.16
C SER A 75 -3.21 -9.70 3.72
N GLU A 76 -3.92 -8.88 4.50
CA GLU A 76 -5.30 -8.45 4.21
C GLU A 76 -5.41 -6.93 4.23
N TRP A 77 -6.24 -6.36 3.35
CA TRP A 77 -6.49 -4.93 3.26
C TRP A 77 -7.87 -4.54 3.79
N PHE A 78 -7.88 -3.52 4.66
CA PHE A 78 -9.09 -2.93 5.22
C PHE A 78 -9.23 -1.50 4.70
N ARG A 79 -10.28 -1.23 3.92
CA ARG A 79 -10.59 0.11 3.36
C ARG A 79 -11.44 0.93 4.34
N TYR A 80 -11.25 2.26 4.38
CA TYR A 80 -12.03 3.18 5.21
C TYR A 80 -12.11 4.62 4.67
#